data_AF-A0A8D0G2G6-F1
#
_entry.id   AF-A0A8D0G2G6-F1
#
_cell.length_a   1.000
_cell.length_b   1.000
_cell.length_c   1.000
_cell.angle_alpha   90.00
_cell.angle_beta   90.00
_cell.angle_gamma   90.00
#
_symmetry.space_group_name_H-M   'P 1'
#
loop_
_entity.id
_entity.type
_entity.pdbx_description
1 polymer ?
#
loop_
_entity_poly.entity_id
_entity_poly.type
_entity_poly.pdbx_seq_one_letter_code
_entity_poly.pdbx_strand_id
1 'polypeptide(L)'
;MAEDSLGQLHPDALRLQNIKFNLEDDVQFVAMRKTLKVTKPRFDVSLVYLTRKFMDLIKTAPDVVLDLNEVATTLGVRKRRVYDITNVLDGIRLIRKRSKNLIQWV
;
A
#
# COMPACT_ATOMS: atom_id res chain seq x y z
N MET A 1 -32.92 23.39 38.69
CA MET A 1 -31.56 23.85 38.36
C MET A 1 -30.58 22.80 38.88
N ALA A 2 -30.19 21.88 38.01
CA ALA A 2 -29.00 21.04 38.12
C ALA A 2 -28.77 20.47 36.72
N GLU A 3 -27.60 20.76 36.17
CA GLU A 3 -27.28 20.63 34.76
C GLU A 3 -26.97 19.17 34.39
N ASP A 4 -27.74 18.58 33.48
CA ASP A 4 -27.39 17.33 32.82
C ASP A 4 -26.67 17.67 31.51
N SER A 5 -25.38 18.00 31.62
CA SER A 5 -24.49 18.17 30.48
C SER A 5 -24.09 16.80 29.94
N LEU A 6 -24.96 16.19 29.13
CA LEU A 6 -24.56 15.11 28.23
C LEU A 6 -23.67 15.72 27.14
N GLY A 7 -22.36 15.69 27.40
CA GLY A 7 -21.33 16.04 26.43
C GLY A 7 -21.56 15.30 25.12
N GLN A 8 -21.81 16.05 24.07
CA GLN A 8 -21.89 15.55 22.70
C GLN A 8 -20.58 14.82 22.38
N LEU A 9 -20.65 13.51 22.20
CA LEU A 9 -19.56 12.75 21.60
C LEU A 9 -19.43 13.19 20.14
N HIS A 10 -18.53 14.14 19.91
CA HIS A 10 -18.11 14.56 18.59
C HIS A 10 -17.47 13.35 17.88
N PRO A 11 -17.97 12.89 16.71
CA PRO A 11 -17.48 11.68 16.06
C PRO A 11 -16.06 11.81 15.46
N ASP A 12 -15.37 12.93 15.65
CA ASP A 12 -14.01 13.14 15.14
C ASP A 12 -12.89 12.57 16.05
N ALA A 13 -13.23 11.69 16.99
CA ALA A 13 -12.25 11.04 17.85
C ALA A 13 -11.48 9.88 17.19
N LEU A 14 -11.74 9.55 15.92
CA LEU A 14 -10.83 8.74 15.09
C LEU A 14 -9.87 9.65 14.33
N ARG A 15 -9.07 10.37 15.11
CA ARG A 15 -7.84 11.02 14.69
C ARG A 15 -6.90 9.93 14.15
N LEU A 16 -7.00 9.64 12.85
CA LEU A 16 -6.06 8.82 12.08
C LEU A 16 -4.68 9.50 12.10
N GLN A 17 -4.00 9.47 13.24
CA GLN A 17 -2.69 10.10 13.44
C GLN A 17 -1.62 9.09 13.82
N ASN A 18 -1.69 7.89 13.24
CA ASN A 18 -0.60 6.93 13.41
C ASN A 18 -0.18 6.23 12.11
N ILE A 19 -0.46 6.82 10.95
CA ILE A 19 0.27 6.42 9.75
C ILE A 19 0.78 7.64 8.98
N LYS A 20 1.80 8.27 9.57
CA LYS A 20 2.71 9.11 8.81
C LYS A 20 3.52 8.20 7.89
N PHE A 21 2.98 7.98 6.69
CA PHE A 21 3.64 7.26 5.62
C PHE A 21 4.56 8.21 4.89
N ASN A 22 5.77 8.38 5.41
CA ASN A 22 6.71 9.34 4.87
C ASN A 22 7.44 8.76 3.64
N LEU A 23 7.05 9.21 2.46
CA LEU A 23 7.68 8.89 1.18
C LEU A 23 9.15 9.37 1.14
N GLU A 24 9.47 10.43 1.90
CA GLU A 24 10.81 11.03 1.93
C GLU A 24 11.81 10.15 2.70
N ASP A 25 11.36 9.48 3.76
CA ASP A 25 12.20 8.57 4.54
C ASP A 25 12.63 7.35 3.70
N ASP A 26 11.75 6.81 2.85
CA ASP A 26 12.07 5.72 1.93
C ASP A 26 13.06 6.14 0.83
N VAL A 27 12.94 7.38 0.31
CA VAL A 27 13.86 7.92 -0.71
C VAL A 27 15.26 8.15 -0.12
N GLN A 28 15.35 8.72 1.08
CA GLN A 28 16.63 8.92 1.78
C GLN A 28 17.30 7.57 2.10
N PHE A 29 16.52 6.56 2.51
CA PHE A 29 17.05 5.23 2.77
C PHE A 29 17.57 4.55 1.49
N VAL A 30 16.91 4.75 0.35
CA VAL A 30 17.38 4.24 -0.96
C VAL A 30 18.65 4.97 -1.43
N ALA A 31 18.75 6.28 -1.24
CA ALA A 31 19.94 7.05 -1.60
C ALA A 31 21.17 6.65 -0.76
N MET A 32 20.99 6.43 0.54
CA MET A 32 22.04 6.02 1.47
C MET A 32 22.57 4.59 1.20
N ARG A 33 21.79 3.73 0.54
CA ARG A 33 22.22 2.38 0.12
C ARG A 33 23.14 2.37 -1.11
N LYS A 34 23.13 3.43 -1.94
CA LYS A 34 24.08 3.52 -3.08
C LYS A 34 25.52 3.73 -2.60
N THR A 35 25.71 4.28 -1.40
CA THR A 35 27.03 4.64 -0.86
C THR A 35 27.57 3.62 0.15
N LEU A 36 26.73 2.79 0.76
CA LEU A 36 27.12 1.80 1.78
C LEU A 36 26.63 0.40 1.40
N LYS A 37 27.51 -0.62 1.43
CA LYS A 37 27.18 -2.05 1.25
C LYS A 37 26.37 -2.59 2.45
N VAL A 38 25.21 -2.00 2.72
CA VAL A 38 24.30 -2.45 3.77
C VAL A 38 23.47 -3.60 3.22
N THR A 39 23.57 -4.77 3.86
CA THR A 39 22.73 -5.94 3.59
C THR A 39 21.26 -5.51 3.60
N LYS A 40 20.51 -5.81 2.52
CA LYS A 40 19.10 -5.41 2.36
C LYS A 40 18.32 -5.74 3.65
N PRO A 41 17.85 -4.73 4.39
CA PRO A 41 17.05 -4.94 5.58
C PRO A 41 15.81 -5.75 5.23
N ARG A 42 15.42 -6.67 6.12
CA ARG A 42 14.23 -7.55 5.94
C ARG A 42 12.92 -6.77 5.69
N PHE A 43 12.85 -5.47 6.01
CA PHE A 43 11.67 -4.64 5.76
C PHE A 43 11.38 -4.40 4.27
N ASP A 44 12.40 -4.49 3.39
CA ASP A 44 12.27 -4.25 1.95
C ASP A 44 11.39 -5.28 1.22
N VAL A 45 11.00 -6.37 1.91
CA VAL A 45 10.09 -7.41 1.41
C VAL A 45 8.79 -7.51 2.20
N SER A 46 8.54 -6.55 3.10
CA SER A 46 7.30 -6.51 3.87
C SER A 46 6.08 -6.28 2.96
N LEU A 47 4.95 -6.91 3.30
CA LEU A 47 3.72 -6.75 2.53
C LEU A 47 3.26 -5.29 2.47
N VAL A 48 3.48 -4.53 3.55
CA VAL A 48 3.19 -3.10 3.62
C VAL A 48 3.98 -2.32 2.56
N TYR A 49 5.30 -2.53 2.50
CA TYR A 49 6.15 -1.88 1.50
C TYR A 49 5.73 -2.23 0.07
N LEU A 50 5.47 -3.51 -0.19
CA LEU A 50 5.02 -3.98 -1.51
C LEU A 50 3.65 -3.39 -1.88
N THR A 51 2.75 -3.25 -0.92
CA THR A 51 1.42 -2.65 -1.14
C THR A 51 1.54 -1.18 -1.52
N ARG A 52 2.46 -0.41 -0.92
CA ARG A 52 2.70 0.98 -1.35
C ARG A 52 3.13 1.06 -2.80
N LYS A 53 4.16 0.29 -3.15
CA LYS A 53 4.69 0.27 -4.51
C LYS A 53 3.64 -0.22 -5.50
N PHE A 54 2.81 -1.19 -5.11
CA PHE A 54 1.67 -1.63 -5.89
C PHE A 54 0.67 -0.48 -6.15
N MET A 55 0.33 0.31 -5.12
CA MET A 55 -0.56 1.48 -5.28
C MET A 55 0.05 2.57 -6.16
N ASP A 56 1.36 2.78 -6.09
CA ASP A 56 2.05 3.71 -7.00
C ASP A 56 1.92 3.24 -8.46
N LEU A 57 2.09 1.94 -8.71
CA LEU A 57 1.88 1.36 -10.04
C LEU A 57 0.45 1.56 -10.55
N ILE A 58 -0.56 1.35 -9.69
CA ILE A 58 -1.96 1.61 -10.05
C ILE A 58 -2.17 3.05 -10.51
N LYS A 59 -1.65 4.02 -9.74
CA LYS A 59 -1.83 5.46 -10.03
C LYS A 59 -1.20 5.90 -11.35
N THR A 60 -0.12 5.23 -11.76
CA THR A 60 0.58 5.51 -13.02
C THR A 60 0.07 4.71 -14.20
N ALA A 61 -0.76 3.68 -13.96
CA ALA A 61 -1.18 2.76 -15.01
C ALA A 61 -2.28 3.37 -15.90
N PRO A 62 -2.20 3.19 -17.23
CA PRO A 62 -3.27 3.58 -18.14
C PRO A 62 -4.53 2.74 -17.85
N ASP A 63 -5.70 3.38 -17.90
CA ASP A 63 -7.02 2.80 -17.59
C ASP A 63 -7.15 2.15 -16.21
N VAL A 64 -6.19 2.41 -15.32
CA VAL A 64 -6.12 1.86 -13.96
C VAL A 64 -6.15 0.32 -13.94
N VAL A 65 -5.55 -0.29 -14.97
CA VAL A 65 -5.40 -1.75 -15.14
C VAL A 65 -3.95 -2.17 -14.91
N LEU A 66 -3.73 -3.26 -14.17
CA LEU A 66 -2.41 -3.83 -13.93
C LEU A 66 -2.30 -5.29 -14.36
N ASP A 67 -1.16 -5.65 -14.98
CA ASP A 67 -0.75 -7.04 -15.20
C ASP A 67 0.05 -7.59 -14.01
N LEU A 68 -0.41 -8.69 -13.44
CA LEU A 68 0.19 -9.30 -12.24
C LEU A 68 1.60 -9.86 -12.47
N ASN A 69 1.97 -10.24 -13.70
CA ASN A 69 3.34 -10.66 -14.03
C ASN A 69 4.27 -9.45 -14.09
N GLU A 70 3.82 -8.38 -14.73
CA GLU A 70 4.58 -7.14 -14.83
C GLU A 70 4.83 -6.57 -13.43
N VAL A 71 3.78 -6.46 -12.62
CA VAL A 71 3.89 -6.03 -11.22
C VAL A 71 4.88 -6.90 -10.43
N ALA A 72 4.82 -8.23 -10.56
CA ALA A 72 5.76 -9.12 -9.88
C ALA A 72 7.22 -8.84 -10.30
N THR A 73 7.44 -8.55 -11.58
CA THR A 73 8.75 -8.25 -12.15
C THR A 73 9.25 -6.88 -11.66
N THR A 74 8.39 -5.86 -11.73
CA THR A 74 8.69 -4.48 -11.31
C THR A 74 8.97 -4.39 -9.81
N LEU A 75 8.22 -5.12 -8.99
CA LEU A 75 8.46 -5.19 -7.55
C LEU A 75 9.61 -6.13 -7.17
N GLY A 76 10.14 -6.92 -8.12
CA GLY A 76 11.21 -7.88 -7.86
C GLY A 76 10.81 -9.00 -6.89
N VAL A 77 9.53 -9.38 -6.88
CA VAL A 77 8.98 -10.38 -5.96
C VAL A 77 8.32 -11.55 -6.70
N ARG A 78 8.17 -12.66 -5.99
CA ARG A 78 7.40 -13.80 -6.49
C ARG A 78 5.93 -13.44 -6.62
N LYS A 79 5.26 -13.97 -7.65
CA LYS A 79 3.82 -13.76 -7.94
C LYS A 79 2.91 -14.02 -6.73
N ARG A 80 3.31 -14.92 -5.82
CA ARG A 80 2.61 -15.17 -4.56
C ARG A 80 2.43 -13.91 -3.70
N ARG A 81 3.40 -13.01 -3.64
CA ARG A 81 3.29 -11.75 -2.86
C ARG A 81 2.30 -10.78 -3.48
N VAL A 82 2.20 -10.75 -4.81
CA VAL A 82 1.17 -9.98 -5.50
C VAL A 82 -0.22 -10.49 -5.14
N TYR A 83 -0.41 -11.81 -5.02
CA TYR A 83 -1.68 -12.39 -4.58
C TYR A 83 -2.05 -12.05 -3.14
N ASP A 84 -1.07 -11.92 -2.23
CA ASP A 84 -1.36 -11.44 -0.86
C ASP A 84 -2.03 -10.06 -0.89
N ILE A 85 -1.58 -9.18 -1.79
CA ILE A 85 -2.13 -7.83 -1.96
C ILE A 85 -3.50 -7.91 -2.63
N THR A 86 -3.60 -8.59 -3.78
CA THR A 86 -4.85 -8.62 -4.56
C THR A 86 -5.99 -9.30 -3.82
N ASN A 87 -5.72 -10.35 -3.03
CA ASN A 87 -6.76 -11.06 -2.28
C ASN A 87 -7.41 -10.17 -1.21
N VAL A 88 -6.61 -9.33 -0.55
CA VAL A 88 -7.14 -8.36 0.42
C VAL A 88 -7.98 -7.31 -0.30
N LEU A 89 -7.44 -6.71 -1.38
CA LEU A 89 -8.13 -5.67 -2.14
C LEU A 89 -9.43 -6.17 -2.79
N ASP A 90 -9.46 -7.40 -3.28
CA ASP A 90 -10.65 -8.06 -3.82
C ASP A 90 -11.66 -8.36 -2.69
N GLY A 91 -11.18 -8.84 -1.54
CA GLY A 91 -12.00 -9.09 -0.36
C GLY A 91 -12.72 -7.84 0.17
N ILE A 92 -12.11 -6.66 0.04
CA ILE A 92 -12.73 -5.36 0.35
C ILE A 92 -13.32 -4.64 -0.87
N ARG A 93 -13.37 -5.30 -2.03
CA ARG A 93 -14.01 -4.83 -3.27
C ARG A 93 -13.44 -3.54 -3.86
N LEU A 94 -12.13 -3.29 -3.70
CA LEU A 94 -11.44 -2.14 -4.31
C LEU A 94 -10.85 -2.45 -5.69
N ILE A 95 -10.78 -3.72 -6.07
CA ILE A 95 -10.33 -4.15 -7.39
C ILE A 95 -11.32 -5.13 -8.00
N ARG A 96 -11.31 -5.23 -9.32
CA ARG A 96 -12.06 -6.22 -10.10
C ARG A 96 -11.10 -7.03 -10.98
N LYS A 97 -11.40 -8.31 -11.17
CA LYS A 97 -10.65 -9.16 -12.09
C LYS A 97 -11.13 -8.94 -13.53
N ARG A 98 -10.23 -8.54 -14.43
CA ARG A 98 -10.51 -8.43 -15.87
C ARG A 98 -10.18 -9.72 -16.60
N SER A 99 -9.08 -10.36 -16.23
CA SER A 99 -8.65 -11.65 -16.77
C SER A 99 -7.77 -12.42 -15.77
N LYS A 100 -7.20 -13.58 -16.16
CA LYS A 100 -6.32 -14.37 -15.27
C LYS A 100 -5.13 -13.57 -14.73
N ASN A 101 -4.55 -12.67 -15.53
CA ASN A 101 -3.38 -11.88 -15.17
C ASN A 101 -3.66 -10.38 -15.07
N LEU A 102 -4.88 -9.92 -15.36
CA LEU A 102 -5.22 -8.50 -15.35
C LEU A 102 -6.24 -8.19 -14.25
N ILE A 103 -5.93 -7.15 -13.47
CA ILE A 103 -6.82 -6.57 -12.48
C ILE A 103 -7.04 -5.10 -12.80
N GLN A 104 -8.19 -4.56 -12.40
CA GLN A 104 -8.53 -3.15 -12.58
C GLN A 104 -9.00 -2.57 -11.25
N TRP A 105 -8.56 -1.36 -10.93
CA TRP A 105 -9.07 -0.62 -9.77
C TRP A 105 -10.52 -0.17 -9.98
N VAL A 106 -11.32 -0.14 -8.92
CA VAL A 106 -12.74 0.27 -8.95
C VAL A 106 -12.91 1.74 -8.61
#